data_AF-A0A7S4IHY3-F1
#
_entry.id   AF-A0A7S4IHY3-F1
#
_cell.length_a   1.000
_cell.length_b   1.000
_cell.length_c   1.000
_cell.angle_alpha   90.00
_cell.angle_beta   90.00
_cell.angle_gamma   90.00
#
_symmetry.space_group_name_H-M   'P 1'
#
loop_
_entity.id
_entity.type
_entity.pdbx_description
1 polymer ?
#
loop_
_entity_poly.entity_id
_entity_poly.type
_entity_poly.pdbx_seq_one_letter_code
_entity_poly.pdbx_strand_id
1 'polypeptide(L)'
;EMQEEEAKLPAPEEQKKIIKELDTGNMVAGETQYLIARNWIRAWKDFVVFDITLLTKDVPPPGPIDNSPIMEEVNGEMTVKSKLFSGYDYETVSEPIWKTLQQWYGGGPEIPRTVIETGFTKRLK
;
A
#
# COMPACT_ATOMS: atom_id res chain seq x y z
N GLU A 1 -28.53 -4.64 -20.02
CA GLU A 1 -27.09 -5.00 -20.01
C GLU A 1 -26.35 -3.85 -19.35
N MET A 2 -25.82 -4.07 -18.16
CA MET A 2 -24.99 -3.06 -17.49
C MET A 2 -23.58 -3.25 -18.03
N GLN A 3 -23.16 -2.33 -18.89
CA GLN A 3 -21.78 -2.26 -19.35
C GLN A 3 -20.91 -2.01 -18.12
N GLU A 4 -20.14 -3.00 -17.69
CA GLU A 4 -19.02 -2.78 -16.78
C GLU A 4 -18.10 -1.79 -17.48
N GLU A 5 -18.14 -0.54 -17.01
CA GLU A 5 -17.26 0.52 -17.46
C GLU A 5 -15.85 0.08 -17.08
N GLU A 6 -15.11 -0.47 -18.04
CA GLU A 6 -13.72 -0.87 -17.89
C GLU A 6 -12.95 0.39 -17.49
N ALA A 7 -12.75 0.58 -16.18
CA ALA A 7 -12.18 1.79 -15.64
C ALA A 7 -10.76 1.94 -16.18
N LYS A 8 -10.59 2.82 -17.17
CA LYS A 8 -9.27 3.11 -17.72
C LYS A 8 -8.38 3.62 -16.59
N LEU A 9 -7.32 2.86 -16.31
CA LEU A 9 -6.25 3.24 -15.40
C LEU A 9 -5.79 4.67 -15.69
N PRO A 10 -5.73 5.58 -14.68
CA PRO A 10 -5.17 6.91 -14.88
C PRO A 10 -3.71 6.82 -15.34
N ALA A 11 -3.25 7.84 -16.07
CA ALA A 11 -1.85 7.98 -16.46
C ALA A 11 -0.93 8.01 -15.21
N PRO A 12 0.33 7.53 -15.29
CA PRO A 12 1.21 7.43 -14.14
C PRO A 12 1.38 8.74 -13.37
N GLU A 13 1.44 9.87 -14.08
CA GLU A 13 1.55 11.20 -13.48
C GLU A 13 0.31 11.58 -12.67
N GLU A 14 -0.88 11.21 -13.16
CA GLU A 14 -2.15 11.46 -12.48
C GLU A 14 -2.31 10.54 -11.28
N GLN A 15 -1.90 9.27 -11.38
CA GLN A 15 -1.87 8.36 -10.24
C GLN A 15 -1.01 8.91 -9.10
N LYS A 16 0.21 9.36 -9.42
CA LYS A 16 1.10 9.99 -8.45
C LYS A 16 0.44 11.19 -7.79
N LYS A 17 -0.21 12.05 -8.56
CA LYS A 17 -0.88 13.25 -8.07
C LYS A 17 -2.01 12.89 -7.10
N ILE A 18 -2.90 11.99 -7.50
CA ILE A 18 -4.03 11.52 -6.67
C ILE A 18 -3.51 10.92 -5.35
N ILE A 19 -2.53 10.03 -5.40
CA ILE A 19 -2.01 9.38 -4.18
C ILE A 19 -1.32 10.39 -3.26
N LYS A 20 -0.62 11.40 -3.81
CA LYS A 20 -0.04 12.49 -3.00
C LYS A 20 -1.10 13.35 -2.33
N GLU A 21 -2.24 13.59 -2.97
CA GLU A 21 -3.35 14.33 -2.38
C GLU A 21 -4.04 13.54 -1.26
N LEU A 22 -4.08 12.21 -1.38
CA LEU A 22 -4.62 11.31 -0.36
C LEU A 22 -3.66 11.08 0.82
N ASP A 23 -2.36 11.21 0.60
CA ASP A 23 -1.34 11.04 1.65
C ASP A 23 -1.27 12.29 2.53
N THR A 24 -2.16 12.33 3.52
CA THR A 24 -2.22 13.44 4.50
C THR A 24 -1.14 13.37 5.58
N GLY A 25 -0.37 12.27 5.65
CA GLY A 25 0.64 12.02 6.68
C GLY A 25 0.10 11.87 8.11
N ASN A 26 -1.20 11.97 8.31
CA ASN A 26 -1.83 11.86 9.63
C ASN A 26 -2.21 10.40 9.89
N MET A 27 -1.84 9.90 11.08
CA MET A 27 -2.35 8.64 11.60
C MET A 27 -3.26 8.95 12.79
N VAL A 28 -4.55 8.65 12.67
CA VAL A 28 -5.52 8.84 13.76
C VAL A 28 -5.78 7.52 14.44
N ALA A 29 -5.74 7.51 15.77
CA ALA A 29 -6.04 6.32 16.55
C ALA A 29 -7.45 5.80 16.24
N GLY A 30 -7.57 4.49 16.07
CA GLY A 30 -8.82 3.82 15.68
C GLY A 30 -9.07 3.76 14.17
N GLU A 31 -8.32 4.46 13.34
CA GLU A 31 -8.43 4.32 11.88
C GLU A 31 -7.83 3.01 11.38
N THR A 32 -8.34 2.52 10.25
CA THR A 32 -7.81 1.34 9.57
C THR A 32 -6.75 1.76 8.55
N GLN A 33 -5.56 1.18 8.68
CA GLN A 33 -4.51 1.18 7.66
C GLN A 33 -4.40 -0.19 7.01
N TYR A 34 -3.76 -0.23 5.84
CA TYR A 34 -3.54 -1.45 5.09
C TYR A 34 -2.05 -1.69 4.88
N LEU A 35 -1.65 -2.95 5.00
CA LEU A 35 -0.28 -3.38 4.68
C LEU A 35 -0.19 -3.67 3.18
N ILE A 36 0.87 -3.17 2.58
CA ILE A 36 1.21 -3.45 1.19
C ILE A 36 2.64 -3.95 1.09
N ALA A 37 2.85 -5.06 0.41
CA ALA A 37 4.16 -5.67 0.27
C ALA A 37 5.14 -4.70 -0.42
N ARG A 38 6.37 -4.63 0.11
CA ARG A 38 7.37 -3.63 -0.29
C ARG A 38 7.72 -3.71 -1.76
N ASN A 39 7.80 -4.93 -2.30
CA ASN A 39 8.09 -5.19 -3.71
C ASN A 39 7.06 -4.52 -4.62
N TRP A 40 5.76 -4.68 -4.32
CA TRP A 40 4.70 -4.14 -5.16
C TRP A 40 4.66 -2.62 -5.08
N ILE A 41 4.65 -2.04 -3.87
CA ILE A 41 4.57 -0.57 -3.72
C ILE A 41 5.81 0.12 -4.27
N ARG A 42 6.98 -0.53 -4.23
CA ARG A 42 8.20 -0.02 -4.88
C ARG A 42 8.06 -0.03 -6.40
N ALA A 43 7.59 -1.13 -6.99
CA ALA A 43 7.36 -1.21 -8.43
C ALA A 43 6.35 -0.15 -8.89
N TRP A 44 5.29 0.10 -8.10
CA TRP A 44 4.36 1.18 -8.36
C TRP A 44 5.03 2.57 -8.27
N LYS A 45 5.82 2.83 -7.21
CA LYS A 45 6.56 4.09 -7.05
C LYS A 45 7.54 4.34 -8.20
N ASP A 46 8.22 3.30 -8.67
CA ASP A 46 9.12 3.38 -9.82
C ASP A 46 8.33 3.67 -11.12
N PHE A 47 7.18 3.01 -11.31
CA PHE A 47 6.30 3.20 -12.47
C PHE A 47 5.77 4.64 -12.58
N VAL A 48 5.32 5.23 -11.47
CA VAL A 48 4.78 6.60 -11.44
C VAL A 48 5.85 7.66 -11.20
N VAL A 49 7.12 7.28 -11.11
CA VAL A 49 8.24 8.16 -10.78
C VAL A 49 7.95 8.94 -9.48
N PHE A 50 7.48 8.25 -8.45
CA PHE A 50 7.00 8.84 -7.20
C PHE A 50 8.11 9.65 -6.52
N ASP A 51 9.29 9.04 -6.38
CA ASP A 51 10.51 9.61 -5.83
C ASP A 51 11.44 10.11 -6.95
N ILE A 52 11.89 11.37 -6.85
CA ILE A 52 12.66 12.06 -7.91
C ILE A 52 14.02 11.38 -8.19
N THR A 53 14.51 10.56 -7.26
CA THR A 53 15.84 9.94 -7.32
C THR A 53 15.95 8.78 -8.30
N LEU A 54 14.84 8.24 -8.81
CA LEU A 54 14.82 7.07 -9.69
C LEU A 54 14.17 7.43 -11.03
N LEU A 55 14.96 8.05 -11.91
CA LEU A 55 14.57 8.34 -13.29
C LEU A 55 14.92 7.15 -14.20
N THR A 56 14.27 6.01 -13.96
CA THR A 56 14.33 4.89 -14.90
C THR A 56 13.29 5.11 -15.99
N LYS A 57 13.74 5.26 -17.24
CA LYS A 57 12.83 5.30 -18.39
C LYS A 57 12.27 3.89 -18.63
N ASP A 58 11.02 3.80 -19.07
CA ASP A 58 10.35 2.57 -19.49
C ASP A 58 10.12 1.52 -18.37
N VAL A 59 9.65 1.96 -17.20
CA VAL A 59 9.20 1.05 -16.13
C VAL A 59 7.80 0.51 -16.48
N PRO A 60 7.58 -0.82 -16.47
CA PRO A 60 6.26 -1.40 -16.67
C PRO A 60 5.34 -1.14 -15.47
N PRO A 61 4.00 -1.18 -15.65
CA PRO A 61 3.08 -1.13 -14.52
C PRO A 61 3.32 -2.31 -13.55
N PRO A 62 3.07 -2.13 -12.25
CA PRO A 62 3.37 -3.14 -11.22
C PRO A 62 2.52 -4.42 -11.30
N GLY A 63 1.46 -4.42 -12.13
CA GLY A 63 0.46 -5.49 -12.14
C GLY A 63 -0.44 -5.46 -10.91
N PRO A 64 -1.24 -6.52 -10.67
CA PRO A 64 -2.13 -6.61 -9.51
C PRO A 64 -1.38 -6.56 -8.18
N ILE A 65 -2.00 -6.00 -7.14
CA ILE A 65 -1.42 -5.99 -5.79
C ILE A 65 -1.14 -7.44 -5.36
N ASP A 66 0.10 -7.71 -4.98
CA ASP A 66 0.52 -9.02 -4.49
C ASP A 66 1.11 -8.90 -3.09
N ASN A 67 0.31 -9.32 -2.10
CA ASN A 67 0.72 -9.38 -0.71
C ASN A 67 1.25 -10.76 -0.29
N SER A 68 1.35 -11.74 -1.19
CA SER A 68 1.86 -13.08 -0.86
C SER A 68 3.26 -13.10 -0.20
N PRO A 69 4.22 -12.19 -0.50
CA PRO A 69 5.54 -12.22 0.14
C PRO A 69 5.51 -11.95 1.64
N ILE A 70 4.49 -11.25 2.14
CA ILE A 70 4.32 -10.91 3.56
C ILE A 70 3.31 -11.82 4.27
N MET A 71 2.82 -12.84 3.57
CA MET A 71 1.85 -13.81 4.09
C MET A 71 2.50 -15.17 4.29
N GLU A 72 2.00 -15.94 5.24
CA GLU A 72 2.38 -17.33 5.50
C GLU A 72 1.14 -18.17 5.83
N GLU A 73 1.15 -19.44 5.40
CA GLU A 73 0.12 -20.40 5.80
C GLU A 73 0.50 -21.01 7.14
N VAL A 74 -0.37 -20.84 8.14
CA VAL A 74 -0.22 -21.40 9.48
C VAL A 74 -1.48 -22.17 9.80
N ASN A 75 -1.34 -23.48 10.02
CA ASN A 75 -2.47 -24.39 10.31
C ASN A 75 -3.61 -24.37 9.27
N GLY A 76 -3.27 -24.17 7.98
CA GLY A 76 -4.26 -24.08 6.89
C GLY A 76 -4.91 -22.70 6.75
N GLU A 77 -4.49 -21.70 7.54
CA GLU A 77 -4.98 -20.33 7.46
C GLU A 77 -3.87 -19.41 6.93
N MET A 78 -4.22 -18.55 5.96
CA MET A 78 -3.31 -17.52 5.46
C MET A 78 -3.24 -16.36 6.45
N THR A 79 -2.07 -16.15 7.04
CA THR A 79 -1.82 -15.13 8.06
C THR A 79 -0.65 -14.23 7.67
N VAL A 80 -0.49 -13.09 8.34
CA VAL A 80 0.66 -12.20 8.11
C VAL A 80 1.87 -12.73 8.85
N LYS A 81 3.04 -12.73 8.19
CA LYS A 81 4.30 -13.19 8.78
C LYS A 81 4.62 -12.47 10.09
N SER A 82 5.06 -13.23 11.08
CA SER A 82 5.39 -12.71 12.42
C SER A 82 6.62 -11.81 12.50
N LYS A 83 7.56 -11.91 11.55
CA LYS A 83 8.85 -11.21 11.55
C LYS A 83 8.99 -10.27 10.36
N LEU A 84 8.11 -9.28 10.26
CA LEU A 84 8.14 -8.27 9.21
C LEU A 84 8.56 -6.90 9.77
N PHE A 85 9.40 -6.21 9.03
CA PHE A 85 9.88 -4.88 9.33
C PHE A 85 9.22 -3.86 8.40
N SER A 86 8.55 -2.87 8.99
CA SER A 86 7.98 -1.74 8.25
C SER A 86 9.09 -1.00 7.49
N GLY A 87 8.81 -0.60 6.25
CA GLY A 87 9.74 0.04 5.32
C GLY A 87 10.66 -0.93 4.56
N TYR A 88 10.82 -2.17 5.05
CA TYR A 88 11.66 -3.20 4.42
C TYR A 88 10.84 -4.31 3.77
N ASP A 89 9.90 -4.91 4.50
CA ASP A 89 9.05 -5.99 3.98
C ASP A 89 7.70 -5.48 3.49
N TYR A 90 7.18 -4.41 4.10
CA TYR A 90 5.90 -3.78 3.75
C TYR A 90 5.93 -2.28 4.02
N GLU A 91 4.99 -1.56 3.42
CA GLU A 91 4.62 -0.19 3.83
C GLU A 91 3.16 -0.19 4.33
N THR A 92 2.80 0.80 5.15
CA THR A 92 1.41 1.03 5.52
C THR A 92 0.84 2.19 4.72
N VAL A 93 -0.40 2.02 4.27
CA VAL A 93 -1.14 3.07 3.55
C VAL A 93 -2.48 3.31 4.22
N SER A 94 -2.99 4.53 4.09
CA SER A 94 -4.33 4.88 4.56
C SER A 94 -5.40 4.15 3.75
N GLU A 95 -6.59 3.97 4.33
CA GLU A 95 -7.72 3.34 3.65
C GLU A 95 -8.06 3.97 2.28
N PRO A 96 -8.09 5.31 2.11
CA PRO A 96 -8.32 5.91 0.79
C PRO A 96 -7.29 5.48 -0.24
N ILE A 97 -6.00 5.48 0.14
CA ILE A 97 -4.89 5.06 -0.74
C ILE A 97 -5.06 3.60 -1.14
N TRP A 98 -5.34 2.71 -0.16
CA TRP A 98 -5.56 1.30 -0.43
C TRP A 98 -6.71 1.08 -1.42
N LYS A 99 -7.87 1.68 -1.16
CA LYS A 99 -9.05 1.55 -2.03
C LYS A 99 -8.76 2.04 -3.45
N THR A 100 -8.06 3.16 -3.58
CA THR A 100 -7.67 3.70 -4.88
C THR A 100 -6.72 2.76 -5.62
N LEU A 101 -5.66 2.27 -4.97
CA LEU A 101 -4.71 1.33 -5.60
C LEU A 101 -5.39 0.01 -5.97
N GLN A 102 -6.27 -0.51 -5.11
CA GLN A 102 -7.01 -1.75 -5.37
C GLN A 102 -8.05 -1.58 -6.49
N GLN A 103 -8.70 -0.42 -6.60
CA GLN A 103 -9.59 -0.12 -7.73
C GLN A 103 -8.83 -0.09 -9.06
N TRP A 104 -7.61 0.43 -9.06
CA TRP A 104 -6.78 0.53 -10.26
C TRP A 104 -6.18 -0.82 -10.67
N TYR A 105 -5.53 -1.50 -9.73
CA TYR A 105 -4.69 -2.66 -10.04
C TYR A 105 -5.35 -3.99 -9.66
N GLY A 106 -6.40 -3.99 -8.84
CA GLY A 106 -6.96 -5.21 -8.25
C GLY A 106 -5.95 -5.95 -7.38
N GLY A 107 -6.11 -7.27 -7.27
CA GLY A 107 -5.23 -8.12 -6.48
C GLY A 107 -5.58 -8.14 -4.99
N GLY A 108 -4.60 -8.49 -4.15
CA GLY A 108 -4.75 -8.67 -2.72
C GLY A 108 -3.79 -9.73 -2.15
N PRO A 109 -4.18 -10.40 -1.03
CA PRO A 109 -5.32 -10.08 -0.18
C PRO A 109 -5.18 -8.72 0.52
N GLU A 110 -6.28 -8.15 0.97
CA GLU A 110 -6.25 -6.99 1.87
C GLU A 110 -5.76 -7.40 3.27
N ILE A 111 -4.95 -6.54 3.88
CA ILE A 111 -4.38 -6.79 5.22
C ILE A 111 -4.64 -5.56 6.09
N PRO A 112 -5.82 -5.46 6.72
CA PRO A 112 -6.17 -4.32 7.57
C PRO A 112 -5.44 -4.36 8.91
N ARG A 113 -5.12 -3.18 9.44
CA ARG A 113 -4.56 -2.93 10.77
C ARG A 113 -5.18 -1.70 11.39
N THR A 114 -5.55 -1.79 12.65
CA THR A 114 -6.06 -0.65 13.42
C THR A 114 -4.89 0.16 13.97
N VAL A 115 -4.90 1.47 13.74
CA VAL A 115 -3.95 2.40 14.34
C VAL A 115 -4.22 2.45 15.84
N ILE A 116 -3.18 2.23 16.63
CA ILE A 116 -3.23 2.31 18.09
C ILE A 116 -2.33 3.43 18.58
N GLU A 117 -2.75 4.13 19.64
CA GLU A 117 -1.86 5.04 20.35
C GLU A 117 -0.81 4.23 21.09
N THR A 118 0.47 4.57 20.88
CA THR A 118 1.56 3.97 21.65
C THR A 118 2.24 5.05 22.49
N GLY A 119 2.36 4.80 23.80
CA GLY A 119 3.00 5.73 24.73
C GLY A 119 3.06 5.25 26.18
N PHE A 120 4.26 4.87 26.63
CA PHE A 120 4.75 5.21 27.97
C PHE A 120 6.03 6.04 27.79
N THR A 121 5.89 7.32 27.47
CA THR A 121 7.02 8.26 27.63
C THR A 121 7.17 8.58 29.11
N LYS A 122 7.79 7.68 29.87
CA LYS A 122 8.28 8.02 31.21
C LYS A 122 9.46 8.97 31.00
N ARG A 123 9.20 10.29 31.00
CA ARG A 123 10.26 11.28 31.18
C ARG A 123 10.95 10.95 32.50
N LEU A 124 12.14 10.35 32.43
CA LEU A 124 13.04 10.29 33.56
C LEU A 124 13.39 11.75 33.89
N LYS A 125 13.06 12.17 35.12
CA LYS A 125 13.44 13.45 35.69
C LYS A 125 14.92 13.43 36.05
#